data_AF-R7H2D6-F1
#
_entry.id   AF-R7H2D6-F1
#
_cell.length_a   1.000
_cell.length_b   1.000
_cell.length_c   1.000
_cell.angle_alpha   90.00
_cell.angle_beta   90.00
_cell.angle_gamma   90.00
#
_symmetry.space_group_name_H-M   'P 1'
#
loop_
_entity.id
_entity.type
_entity.pdbx_description
1 polymer ?
#
loop_
_entity_poly.entity_id
_entity_poly.type
_entity_poly.pdbx_seq_one_letter_code
_entity_poly.pdbx_strand_id
1 'polypeptide(L)'
;MNGMFSNCSALTTLDLSSFETQNVTDMSRMFKDCSALTTLDVSNFDTQNVTDMSRMFKSCSALTTIYASDKFVTTACEEAENMFAECANLVGAVPYDENKVGKEMANYTTGYFTDKAATGIDAPTVSDDTAAEYYDLQGRRLNAPQKGVNIVKRGKKTTKILVK
;
A
#
# COMPACT_ATOMS: atom_id res chain seq x y z
N MET A 1 -17.95 6.47 0.24
CA MET A 1 -17.74 5.07 0.64
C MET A 1 -17.58 4.99 2.16
N ASN A 2 -18.64 5.33 2.90
CA ASN A 2 -18.60 5.37 4.36
C ASN A 2 -18.78 3.97 4.97
N GLY A 3 -17.96 3.61 5.95
CA GLY A 3 -18.20 2.45 6.82
C GLY A 3 -18.26 1.07 6.14
N MET A 4 -17.77 0.93 4.90
CA MET A 4 -18.01 -0.25 4.07
C MET A 4 -17.58 -1.58 4.71
N PHE A 5 -16.43 -1.59 5.41
CA PHE A 5 -15.91 -2.74 6.13
C PHE A 5 -15.90 -2.52 7.66
N SER A 6 -16.67 -1.54 8.15
CA SER A 6 -16.71 -1.24 9.58
C SER A 6 -17.24 -2.45 10.37
N ASN A 7 -16.53 -2.80 11.45
CA ASN A 7 -16.81 -3.93 12.34
C ASN A 7 -16.65 -5.31 11.70
N CYS A 8 -15.97 -5.41 10.55
CA CYS A 8 -15.56 -6.71 10.01
C CYS A 8 -14.37 -7.28 10.81
N SER A 9 -14.58 -7.56 12.10
CA SER A 9 -13.53 -7.96 13.05
C SER A 9 -12.85 -9.29 12.72
N ALA A 10 -13.48 -10.14 11.91
CA ALA A 10 -12.92 -11.40 11.44
C ALA A 10 -12.22 -11.29 10.06
N LEU A 11 -12.20 -10.10 9.44
CA LEU A 11 -11.60 -9.90 8.12
C LEU A 11 -10.07 -9.93 8.22
N THR A 12 -9.45 -10.94 7.59
CA THR A 12 -7.99 -11.13 7.60
C THR A 12 -7.31 -10.70 6.30
N THR A 13 -8.05 -10.71 5.19
CA THR A 13 -7.56 -10.35 3.85
C THR A 13 -8.61 -9.55 3.10
N LEU A 14 -8.17 -8.57 2.32
CA LEU A 14 -9.05 -7.76 1.50
C LEU A 14 -8.35 -7.38 0.20
N ASP A 15 -9.00 -7.63 -0.94
CA ASP A 15 -8.55 -7.13 -2.23
C ASP A 15 -9.34 -5.89 -2.60
N LEU A 16 -8.64 -4.76 -2.73
CA LEU A 16 -9.18 -3.45 -3.06
C LEU A 16 -8.76 -2.98 -4.45
N SER A 17 -8.02 -3.79 -5.21
CA SER A 17 -7.35 -3.39 -6.45
C SER A 17 -8.29 -2.86 -7.53
N SER A 18 -9.56 -3.28 -7.51
CA SER A 18 -10.59 -2.88 -8.47
C SER A 18 -11.40 -1.65 -8.06
N PHE A 19 -11.09 -1.03 -6.91
CA PHE A 19 -11.81 0.14 -6.44
C PHE A 19 -11.37 1.40 -7.19
N GLU A 20 -12.35 2.09 -7.76
CA GLU A 20 -12.21 3.44 -8.32
C GLU A 20 -12.68 4.47 -7.29
N THR A 21 -11.74 5.25 -6.75
CA THR A 21 -12.02 6.17 -5.62
C THR A 21 -11.93 7.66 -5.97
N GLN A 22 -11.62 8.00 -7.22
CA GLN A 22 -11.32 9.37 -7.67
C GLN A 22 -12.45 10.38 -7.41
N ASN A 23 -13.70 9.92 -7.30
CA ASN A 23 -14.86 10.78 -7.07
C ASN A 23 -15.43 10.65 -5.64
N VAL A 24 -14.77 9.89 -4.77
CA VAL A 24 -15.25 9.67 -3.41
C VAL A 24 -14.93 10.89 -2.55
N THR A 25 -15.92 11.37 -1.81
CA THR A 25 -15.78 12.51 -0.89
C THR A 25 -15.76 12.10 0.58
N ASP A 26 -16.29 10.92 0.92
CA ASP A 26 -16.36 10.41 2.30
C ASP A 26 -15.84 8.96 2.36
N MET A 27 -14.80 8.74 3.15
CA MET A 27 -14.21 7.43 3.49
C MET A 27 -14.22 7.17 5.01
N SER A 28 -15.03 7.90 5.77
CA SER A 28 -15.00 7.79 7.22
C SER A 28 -15.48 6.41 7.67
N ARG A 29 -14.83 5.91 8.73
CA ARG A 29 -15.02 4.57 9.31
C ARG A 29 -14.83 3.40 8.34
N MET A 30 -14.25 3.58 7.14
CA MET A 30 -14.23 2.55 6.09
C MET A 30 -13.70 1.18 6.57
N PHE A 31 -12.67 1.16 7.42
CA PHE A 31 -12.06 -0.05 7.99
C PHE A 31 -12.15 -0.10 9.52
N LYS A 32 -12.96 0.74 10.14
CA LYS A 32 -13.07 0.82 11.61
C LYS A 32 -13.35 -0.56 12.22
N ASP A 33 -12.66 -0.90 13.29
CA ASP A 33 -12.79 -2.19 14.00
C ASP A 33 -12.51 -3.45 13.15
N CYS A 34 -11.73 -3.35 12.07
CA CYS A 34 -11.17 -4.51 11.36
C CYS A 34 -9.99 -5.11 12.16
N SER A 35 -10.27 -5.61 13.37
CA SER A 35 -9.24 -5.97 14.35
C SER A 35 -8.39 -7.20 14.01
N ALA A 36 -8.79 -8.03 13.04
CA ALA A 36 -8.00 -9.16 12.55
C ALA A 36 -7.18 -8.84 11.28
N LEU A 37 -7.34 -7.66 10.67
CA LEU A 37 -6.66 -7.30 9.44
C LEU A 37 -5.21 -6.92 9.75
N THR A 38 -4.25 -7.65 9.18
CA THR A 38 -2.81 -7.43 9.47
C THR A 38 -2.13 -6.53 8.45
N THR A 39 -2.61 -6.53 7.22
CA THR A 39 -2.06 -5.78 6.10
C THR A 39 -3.18 -5.24 5.24
N LEU A 40 -3.03 -4.01 4.77
CA LEU A 40 -4.00 -3.34 3.91
C LEU A 40 -3.29 -2.63 2.77
N ASP A 41 -3.76 -2.83 1.55
CA ASP A 41 -3.26 -2.15 0.36
C ASP A 41 -4.29 -1.14 -0.13
N VAL A 42 -3.97 0.15 0.05
CA VAL A 42 -4.75 1.29 -0.47
C VAL A 42 -3.92 2.07 -1.51
N SER A 43 -2.89 1.46 -2.09
CA SER A 43 -2.01 2.14 -3.04
C SER A 43 -2.71 2.57 -4.33
N ASN A 44 -3.84 1.94 -4.67
CA ASN A 44 -4.70 2.33 -5.79
C ASN A 44 -5.68 3.47 -5.46
N PHE A 45 -5.85 3.83 -4.18
CA PHE A 45 -6.83 4.84 -3.79
C PHE A 45 -6.31 6.23 -4.19
N ASP A 46 -7.10 6.91 -5.02
CA ASP A 46 -7.02 8.34 -5.26
C ASP A 46 -7.97 9.04 -4.28
N THR A 47 -7.41 9.76 -3.32
CA THR A 47 -8.16 10.39 -2.23
C THR A 47 -8.19 11.92 -2.33
N GLN A 48 -7.82 12.50 -3.47
CA GLN A 48 -7.69 13.95 -3.64
C GLN A 48 -8.98 14.74 -3.35
N ASN A 49 -10.14 14.10 -3.48
CA ASN A 49 -11.45 14.71 -3.29
C ASN A 49 -12.12 14.34 -1.95
N VAL A 50 -11.45 13.54 -1.11
CA VAL A 50 -12.03 13.05 0.15
C VAL A 50 -11.93 14.14 1.21
N THR A 51 -13.08 14.55 1.74
CA THR A 51 -13.23 15.58 2.77
C THR A 51 -13.37 14.97 4.18
N ASP A 52 -13.90 13.75 4.31
CA ASP A 52 -14.02 13.04 5.60
C ASP A 52 -13.33 11.66 5.58
N MET A 53 -12.37 11.49 6.48
CA MET A 53 -11.65 10.24 6.76
C MET A 53 -11.66 9.90 8.27
N SER A 54 -12.62 10.45 9.01
CA SER A 54 -12.74 10.25 10.45
C SER A 54 -12.79 8.78 10.81
N ARG A 55 -11.94 8.35 11.76
CA ARG A 55 -11.88 6.97 12.28
C ARG A 55 -11.69 5.91 11.19
N MET A 56 -11.11 6.25 10.03
CA MET A 56 -11.00 5.33 8.88
C MET A 56 -10.35 3.99 9.23
N PHE A 57 -9.30 4.01 10.06
CA PHE A 57 -8.57 2.82 10.51
C PHE A 57 -8.73 2.56 12.02
N LYS A 58 -9.57 3.32 12.72
CA LYS A 58 -9.69 3.24 14.19
C LYS A 58 -9.89 1.79 14.65
N SER A 59 -9.12 1.38 15.66
CA SER A 59 -9.21 0.07 16.30
C SER A 59 -8.90 -1.11 15.36
N CYS A 60 -8.15 -0.88 14.27
CA CYS A 60 -7.48 -1.93 13.50
C CYS A 60 -6.23 -2.42 14.25
N SER A 61 -6.42 -3.02 15.42
CA SER A 61 -5.34 -3.28 16.37
C SER A 61 -4.30 -4.30 15.88
N ALA A 62 -4.65 -5.22 14.96
CA ALA A 62 -3.69 -6.14 14.35
C ALA A 62 -2.95 -5.56 13.13
N LEU A 63 -3.32 -4.37 12.66
CA LEU A 63 -2.77 -3.80 11.43
C LEU A 63 -1.32 -3.39 11.66
N THR A 64 -0.43 -4.00 10.91
CA THR A 64 1.03 -3.75 10.98
C THR A 64 1.51 -2.88 9.82
N THR A 65 0.87 -3.00 8.66
CA THR A 65 1.29 -2.33 7.43
C THR A 65 0.09 -1.83 6.63
N ILE A 66 0.18 -0.57 6.21
CA ILE A 66 -0.72 0.03 5.22
C ILE A 66 0.14 0.44 4.03
N TYR A 67 -0.09 -0.18 2.88
CA TYR A 67 0.56 0.23 1.63
C TYR A 67 -0.18 1.38 0.99
N ALA A 68 0.57 2.39 0.57
CA ALA A 68 0.04 3.56 -0.12
C ALA A 68 0.95 3.97 -1.29
N SER A 69 0.47 4.92 -2.08
CA SER A 69 1.21 5.59 -3.15
C SER A 69 1.00 7.10 -3.05
N ASP A 70 1.60 7.86 -3.96
CA ASP A 70 1.40 9.32 -4.10
C ASP A 70 -0.05 9.74 -4.32
N LYS A 71 -0.93 8.82 -4.70
CA LYS A 71 -2.36 9.10 -4.89
C LYS A 71 -3.13 9.23 -3.58
N PHE A 72 -2.60 8.66 -2.49
CA PHE A 72 -3.21 8.79 -1.17
C PHE A 72 -2.76 10.10 -0.53
N VAL A 73 -3.61 11.12 -0.64
CA VAL A 73 -3.38 12.46 -0.08
C VAL A 73 -4.52 12.86 0.87
N THR A 74 -4.19 13.66 1.88
CA THR A 74 -5.17 14.14 2.88
C THR A 74 -5.33 15.66 2.85
N THR A 75 -4.96 16.29 1.73
CA THR A 75 -4.93 17.75 1.56
C THR A 75 -6.32 18.37 1.57
N ALA A 76 -7.30 17.73 0.93
CA ALA A 76 -8.71 18.16 0.93
C ALA A 76 -9.51 17.69 2.16
N CYS A 77 -8.94 16.82 2.98
CA CYS A 77 -9.63 16.23 4.13
C CYS A 77 -9.78 17.25 5.26
N GLU A 78 -11.01 17.58 5.64
CA GLU A 78 -11.33 18.52 6.73
C GLU A 78 -11.61 17.77 8.04
N GLU A 79 -12.25 16.60 7.94
CA GLU A 79 -12.63 15.77 9.08
C GLU A 79 -11.80 14.48 9.12
N ALA A 80 -10.93 14.34 10.12
CA ALA A 80 -10.00 13.22 10.24
C ALA A 80 -9.83 12.73 11.68
N GLU A 81 -10.84 12.93 12.51
CA GLU A 81 -10.74 12.65 13.94
C GLU A 81 -10.42 11.17 14.20
N ASN A 82 -9.41 10.94 15.04
CA ASN A 82 -9.05 9.60 15.52
C ASN A 82 -8.80 8.57 14.38
N MET A 83 -8.27 9.01 13.24
CA MET A 83 -8.05 8.17 12.06
C MET A 83 -7.32 6.85 12.40
N PHE A 84 -6.27 6.93 13.21
CA PHE A 84 -5.41 5.80 13.60
C PHE A 84 -5.53 5.39 15.06
N ALA A 85 -6.50 5.93 15.81
CA ALA A 85 -6.62 5.61 17.23
C ALA A 85 -6.70 4.09 17.45
N GLU A 86 -5.95 3.57 18.43
CA GLU A 86 -5.87 2.15 18.78
C GLU A 86 -5.24 1.23 17.71
N CYS A 87 -4.51 1.79 16.73
CA CYS A 87 -3.73 1.00 15.75
C CYS A 87 -2.31 0.70 16.27
N ALA A 88 -2.22 0.10 17.47
CA ALA A 88 -0.99 0.01 18.25
C ALA A 88 0.18 -0.75 17.58
N ASN A 89 -0.12 -1.58 16.58
CA ASN A 89 0.88 -2.40 15.88
C ASN A 89 1.36 -1.78 14.55
N LEU A 90 0.88 -0.60 14.17
CA LEU A 90 1.30 0.03 12.91
C LEU A 90 2.79 0.41 12.94
N VAL A 91 3.48 0.01 11.88
CA VAL A 91 4.86 0.40 11.61
C VAL A 91 4.94 0.83 10.14
N GLY A 92 5.07 2.14 9.93
CA GLY A 92 5.36 2.73 8.62
C GLY A 92 6.77 3.29 8.57
N ALA A 93 6.91 4.49 8.00
CA ALA A 93 8.14 5.27 8.12
C ALA A 93 8.51 5.58 9.58
N VAL A 94 7.50 5.66 10.45
CA VAL A 94 7.67 5.76 11.90
C VAL A 94 6.78 4.73 12.62
N PRO A 95 7.15 4.27 13.83
CA PRO A 95 6.27 3.44 14.66
C PRO A 95 5.05 4.24 15.16
N TYR A 96 3.96 3.53 15.45
CA TYR A 96 2.76 4.12 16.06
C TYR A 96 3.07 4.92 17.34
N ASP A 97 2.36 6.04 17.50
CA ASP A 97 2.40 6.92 18.67
C ASP A 97 0.94 7.25 19.03
N GLU A 98 0.52 6.88 20.23
CA GLU A 98 -0.86 7.09 20.69
C GLU A 98 -1.29 8.56 20.76
N ASN A 99 -0.32 9.49 20.75
CA ASN A 99 -0.57 10.92 20.73
C ASN A 99 -0.67 11.51 19.31
N LYS A 100 -0.43 10.70 18.27
CA LYS A 100 -0.44 11.13 16.85
C LYS A 100 -1.39 10.28 16.03
N VAL A 101 -2.69 10.42 16.30
CA VAL A 101 -3.72 9.57 15.70
C VAL A 101 -4.44 10.20 14.49
N GLY A 102 -3.99 11.38 14.04
CA GLY A 102 -4.64 12.15 12.98
C GLY A 102 -4.12 11.85 11.58
N LYS A 103 -4.69 12.56 10.59
CA LYS A 103 -4.36 12.41 9.17
C LYS A 103 -2.90 12.74 8.83
N GLU A 104 -2.20 13.51 9.66
CA GLU A 104 -0.78 13.83 9.49
C GLU A 104 0.11 12.57 9.43
N MET A 105 -0.37 11.46 10.01
CA MET A 105 0.32 10.18 9.97
C MET A 105 -0.09 9.29 8.78
N ALA A 106 -1.04 9.71 7.94
CA ALA A 106 -1.42 9.02 6.70
C ALA A 106 -0.44 9.36 5.56
N ASN A 107 0.85 9.08 5.78
CA ASN A 107 1.93 9.39 4.86
C ASN A 107 3.00 8.30 4.93
N TYR A 108 3.51 7.86 3.77
CA TYR A 108 4.45 6.75 3.70
C TYR A 108 5.92 7.14 3.88
N THR A 109 6.23 8.44 3.95
CA THR A 109 7.58 8.98 4.20
C THR A 109 7.76 9.51 5.63
N THR A 110 6.69 9.98 6.26
CA THR A 110 6.73 10.61 7.58
C THR A 110 5.78 9.98 8.60
N GLY A 111 4.92 9.06 8.17
CA GLY A 111 3.82 8.54 8.96
C GLY A 111 3.78 7.02 9.05
N TYR A 112 2.57 6.48 9.22
CA TYR A 112 2.31 5.06 9.47
C TYR A 112 2.14 4.24 8.20
N PHE A 113 2.20 4.85 7.02
CA PHE A 113 2.11 4.12 5.77
C PHE A 113 3.48 3.61 5.32
N THR A 114 3.46 2.64 4.42
CA THR A 114 4.63 2.11 3.72
C THR A 114 4.45 2.32 2.23
N ASP A 115 5.51 2.77 1.55
CA ASP A 115 5.48 2.94 0.10
C ASP A 115 5.32 1.57 -0.57
N LYS A 116 4.30 1.43 -1.43
CA LYS A 116 4.10 0.21 -2.20
C LYS A 116 5.28 -0.05 -3.14
N ALA A 117 5.82 0.99 -3.78
CA ALA A 117 6.91 0.85 -4.75
C ALA A 117 8.21 0.37 -4.10
N ALA A 118 8.47 0.74 -2.85
CA ALA A 118 9.59 0.26 -2.04
C ALA A 118 9.57 -1.27 -1.80
N THR A 119 8.43 -1.95 -1.98
CA THR A 119 8.36 -3.41 -1.77
C THR A 119 8.89 -4.24 -2.93
N GLY A 120 9.08 -3.70 -4.14
CA GLY A 120 9.80 -4.35 -5.26
C GLY A 120 9.40 -5.81 -5.61
N ILE A 121 8.33 -6.31 -5.02
CA ILE A 121 7.71 -7.61 -5.23
C ILE A 121 6.25 -7.28 -5.46
N ASP A 122 5.98 -6.68 -6.62
CA ASP A 122 4.66 -6.86 -7.20
C ASP A 122 4.44 -8.39 -7.24
N ALA A 123 3.40 -8.86 -6.54
CA ALA A 123 2.79 -10.13 -6.93
C ALA A 123 2.58 -10.05 -8.45
N PRO A 124 3.01 -11.05 -9.23
CA PRO A 124 3.05 -10.93 -10.67
C PRO A 124 1.66 -10.60 -11.19
N THR A 125 1.44 -9.34 -11.56
CA THR A 125 0.34 -8.97 -12.44
C THR A 125 0.73 -9.54 -13.79
N VAL A 126 0.07 -10.65 -14.13
CA VAL A 126 0.22 -11.34 -15.40
C VAL A 126 -0.38 -10.43 -16.47
N SER A 127 0.43 -9.52 -17.04
CA SER A 127 0.03 -8.82 -18.26
C SER A 127 1.17 -8.39 -19.20
N ASP A 128 2.45 -8.46 -18.81
CA ASP A 128 3.54 -8.27 -19.77
C ASP A 128 3.95 -9.63 -20.36
N ASP A 129 3.25 -10.04 -21.43
CA ASP A 129 3.65 -11.11 -22.36
C ASP A 129 4.87 -10.68 -23.22
N THR A 130 5.83 -10.01 -22.59
CA THR A 130 7.07 -9.59 -23.22
C THR A 130 8.15 -10.63 -22.91
N ALA A 131 8.75 -11.18 -23.96
CA ALA A 131 9.83 -12.13 -23.85
C ALA A 131 10.94 -11.56 -22.94
N ALA A 132 11.40 -12.37 -21.99
CA ALA A 132 12.46 -11.95 -21.07
C ALA A 132 13.76 -11.70 -21.85
N GLU A 133 14.33 -10.52 -21.70
CA GLU A 133 15.66 -10.19 -22.22
C GLU A 133 16.68 -10.30 -21.09
N TYR A 134 17.77 -11.01 -21.34
CA TYR A 134 18.83 -11.24 -20.36
C TYR A 134 20.04 -10.37 -20.69
N TYR A 135 20.69 -9.83 -19.66
CA TYR A 135 21.89 -9.02 -19.78
C TYR A 135 22.90 -9.42 -18.71
N ASP A 136 24.19 -9.25 -19.02
CA ASP A 136 25.24 -9.34 -18.01
C ASP A 136 25.30 -8.06 -17.14
N LEU A 137 26.18 -8.06 -16.15
CA LEU A 137 26.38 -6.92 -15.24
C LEU A 137 26.96 -5.68 -15.93
N GLN A 138 27.49 -5.83 -17.15
CA GLN A 138 27.98 -4.74 -17.99
C GLN A 138 26.89 -4.21 -18.93
N GLY A 139 25.67 -4.75 -18.86
CA GLY A 139 24.53 -4.34 -19.67
C GLY A 139 24.54 -4.90 -21.10
N ARG A 140 25.35 -5.92 -21.40
CA ARG A 140 25.37 -6.57 -22.72
C ARG A 140 24.27 -7.62 -22.82
N ARG A 141 23.56 -7.65 -23.93
CA ARG A 141 22.47 -8.60 -24.19
C ARG A 141 23.01 -10.03 -24.33
N LEU A 142 22.34 -10.96 -23.65
CA LEU A 142 22.62 -12.39 -23.66
C LEU A 142 21.52 -13.13 -24.43
N ASN A 143 21.89 -14.21 -25.12
CA ASN A 143 20.94 -15.06 -25.84
C ASN A 143 20.16 -16.00 -24.90
N ALA A 144 20.70 -16.26 -23.71
CA ALA A 144 20.10 -17.08 -22.65
C ALA A 144 20.72 -16.67 -21.30
N PRO A 145 20.08 -17.01 -20.15
CA PRO A 145 20.67 -16.80 -18.84
C PRO A 145 22.00 -17.54 -18.68
N GLN A 146 22.96 -16.91 -18.03
CA GLN A 146 24.25 -17.52 -17.68
C GLN A 146 24.31 -17.89 -16.20
N LYS A 147 25.19 -18.81 -15.81
CA LYS A 147 25.43 -19.09 -14.40
C LYS A 147 25.97 -17.83 -13.70
N GLY A 148 25.42 -17.50 -12.54
CA GLY A 148 25.70 -16.27 -11.81
C GLY A 148 24.58 -15.23 -11.89
N VAL A 149 24.91 -13.97 -11.61
CA VAL A 149 23.93 -12.88 -11.58
C VAL A 149 23.64 -12.40 -13.00
N ASN A 150 22.36 -12.40 -13.37
CA ASN A 150 21.87 -11.86 -14.65
C ASN A 150 20.94 -10.70 -14.36
N ILE A 151 20.95 -9.69 -15.24
CA ILE A 151 19.93 -8.64 -15.28
C ILE A 151 18.84 -9.13 -16.25
N VAL A 152 17.60 -9.10 -15.82
CA VAL A 152 16.43 -9.50 -16.61
C VAL A 152 15.57 -8.29 -16.83
N LYS A 153 15.23 -8.04 -18.10
CA LYS A 153 14.26 -7.03 -18.49
C LYS A 153 12.99 -7.71 -19.00
N ARG A 154 11.84 -7.29 -18.49
CA ARG A 154 10.51 -7.65 -18.98
C ARG A 154 9.69 -6.37 -19.07
N GLY A 155 9.32 -5.97 -20.29
CA GLY A 155 8.70 -4.69 -20.56
C GLY A 155 9.53 -3.52 -20.00
N LYS A 156 8.92 -2.73 -19.11
CA LYS A 156 9.57 -1.59 -18.42
C LYS A 156 10.31 -2.00 -17.13
N LYS A 157 10.17 -3.23 -16.66
CA LYS A 157 10.76 -3.70 -15.39
C LYS A 157 12.15 -4.28 -15.62
N THR A 158 13.06 -4.01 -14.67
CA THR A 158 14.42 -4.56 -14.64
C THR A 158 14.66 -5.20 -13.27
N THR A 159 15.10 -6.47 -13.26
CA THR A 159 15.32 -7.25 -12.04
C THR A 159 16.66 -7.99 -12.11
N LYS A 160 17.28 -8.28 -10.97
CA LYS A 160 18.47 -9.15 -10.90
C LYS A 160 18.06 -10.55 -10.46
N ILE A 161 18.52 -11.57 -11.18
CA ILE A 161 18.32 -12.99 -10.82
C ILE A 161 19.66 -13.69 -10.62
N LEU A 162 19.71 -14.70 -9.74
CA LEU A 162 20.86 -15.57 -9.56
C LEU A 162 20.56 -16.96 -10.14
N VAL A 163 21.32 -17.37 -11.15
CA VAL A 163 21.25 -18.70 -11.76
C VAL A 163 22.37 -19.56 -11.16
N LYS A 164 22.03 -20.66 -10.50
CA LYS A 164 22.99 -21.57 -9.85
C LYS A 164 23.61 -22.56 -10.84
#